data_AF-A0A960SLT9-F1
#
_entry.id   AF-A0A960SLT9-F1
#
_cell.length_a   1.000
_cell.length_b   1.000
_cell.length_c   1.000
_cell.angle_alpha   90.00
_cell.angle_beta   90.00
_cell.angle_gamma   90.00
#
_symmetry.space_group_name_H-M   'P 1'
#
loop_
_entity.id
_entity.type
_entity.pdbx_description
1 polymer ?
#
loop_
_entity_poly.entity_id
_entity_poly.type
_entity_poly.pdbx_seq_one_letter_code
_entity_poly.pdbx_strand_id
1 'polypeptide(L)'
;MQAQFGELTASELYCPRCRQAQPVRERLLLIPPDGEMHEYVCRRCGSSLGQRTVTGPAVRPPAMNGAQPTGGMTGRRRGHG
;
A
#
# COMPACT_ATOMS: atom_id res chain seq x y z
N MET A 1 3.16 20.13 20.30
CA MET A 1 2.73 21.01 19.21
C MET A 1 1.74 20.21 18.38
N GLN A 2 0.44 20.50 18.50
CA GLN A 2 -0.60 19.78 17.74
C GLN A 2 -0.46 20.19 16.27
N ALA A 3 -0.59 19.30 15.29
CA ALA A 3 -0.62 19.72 13.90
C ALA A 3 -1.96 20.43 13.62
N GLN A 4 -1.94 21.73 13.30
CA GLN A 4 -3.15 22.53 13.05
C GLN A 4 -3.78 22.25 11.68
N PHE A 5 -3.07 21.55 10.81
CA PHE A 5 -3.49 21.28 9.44
C PHE A 5 -3.35 19.78 9.16
N GLY A 6 -4.30 19.22 8.42
CA GLY A 6 -4.25 17.84 7.95
C GLY A 6 -3.31 17.68 6.76
N GLU A 7 -3.56 16.65 5.95
CA GLU A 7 -2.76 16.35 4.77
C GLU A 7 -3.12 17.28 3.60
N LEU A 8 -2.09 17.84 2.94
CA LEU A 8 -2.28 18.75 1.80
C LEU A 8 -2.30 17.95 0.50
N THR A 9 -3.37 18.11 -0.27
CA THR A 9 -3.56 17.49 -1.58
C THR A 9 -3.71 18.55 -2.67
N ALA A 10 -3.35 18.19 -3.91
CA ALA A 10 -3.56 19.09 -5.03
C ALA A 10 -5.04 19.12 -5.42
N SER A 11 -5.68 20.29 -5.31
CA SER A 11 -7.07 20.49 -5.75
C SER A 11 -7.18 20.75 -7.27
N GLU A 12 -6.16 21.38 -7.86
CA GLU A 12 -6.12 21.75 -9.27
C GLU A 12 -4.73 21.51 -9.86
N LEU A 13 -4.67 21.03 -11.10
CA LEU A 13 -3.43 20.85 -11.85
C LEU A 13 -3.62 21.27 -13.32
N TYR A 14 -2.53 21.69 -13.97
CA TYR A 14 -2.57 21.96 -15.40
C TYR A 14 -2.80 20.66 -16.18
N CYS A 15 -3.84 20.66 -17.02
CA CYS A 15 -4.14 19.54 -17.88
C CYS A 15 -3.69 19.82 -19.32
N PRO A 16 -2.76 19.05 -19.90
CA PRO A 16 -2.30 19.27 -21.27
C PRO A 16 -3.38 18.98 -22.31
N ARG A 17 -4.38 18.13 -22.01
CA ARG A 17 -5.51 17.86 -22.92
C ARG A 17 -6.55 18.99 -22.91
N CYS A 18 -6.85 19.56 -21.74
CA CYS A 18 -7.78 20.68 -21.61
C CYS A 18 -7.11 22.06 -21.83
N ARG A 19 -5.76 22.08 -21.83
CA ARG A 19 -4.89 23.26 -21.98
C ARG A 19 -5.14 24.37 -20.95
N GLN A 20 -5.56 23.99 -19.75
CA GLN A 20 -5.86 24.91 -18.66
C GLN A 20 -5.71 24.21 -17.30
N ALA A 21 -5.67 24.99 -16.22
CA ALA A 21 -5.81 24.46 -14.86
C ALA A 21 -7.19 23.81 -14.72
N GLN A 22 -7.22 22.56 -14.25
CA GLN A 22 -8.43 21.81 -14.07
C GLN A 22 -8.48 21.20 -12.68
N PRO A 23 -9.67 21.11 -12.07
CA PRO A 23 -9.82 20.42 -10.81
C PRO A 23 -9.48 18.95 -11.00
N VAL A 24 -8.75 18.39 -10.04
CA VAL A 24 -8.34 16.99 -10.04
C VAL A 24 -9.07 16.21 -8.97
N ARG A 25 -9.13 14.90 -9.16
CA ARG A 25 -9.58 13.93 -8.16
C ARG A 25 -8.47 12.94 -7.94
N GLU A 26 -8.22 12.62 -6.68
CA GLU A 26 -7.25 11.60 -6.31
C GLU A 26 -7.91 10.21 -6.40
N ARG A 27 -7.19 9.24 -6.97
CA ARG A 27 -7.62 7.85 -7.05
C ARG A 27 -6.48 6.93 -6.64
N LEU A 28 -6.74 6.08 -5.65
CA LEU A 28 -5.80 5.04 -5.25
C LEU A 28 -5.50 4.12 -6.43
N LEU A 29 -4.22 4.01 -6.78
CA LEU A 29 -3.71 3.09 -7.78
C LEU A 29 -3.35 1.76 -7.13
N LEU A 30 -2.50 1.82 -6.10
CA LEU A 30 -1.88 0.65 -5.47
C LEU A 30 -1.66 0.90 -3.97
N ILE A 31 -1.59 -0.20 -3.19
CA ILE A 31 -1.23 -0.20 -1.77
C ILE A 31 0.10 -0.94 -1.59
N PRO A 32 1.25 -0.25 -1.71
CA PRO A 32 2.55 -0.79 -1.30
C PRO A 32 2.64 -1.12 0.20
N PRO A 33 3.58 -1.97 0.64
CA PRO A 33 3.80 -2.25 2.07
C PRO A 33 4.19 -1.00 2.88
N ASP A 34 4.81 -0.02 2.22
CA ASP A 34 5.27 1.24 2.80
C ASP A 34 4.23 2.38 2.74
N GLY A 35 3.04 2.14 2.16
CA GLY A 35 2.00 3.17 2.08
C GLY A 35 1.03 2.99 0.91
N GLU A 36 0.56 4.11 0.36
CA GLU A 36 -0.48 4.17 -0.66
C GLU A 36 -0.04 5.04 -1.83
N MET A 37 -0.23 4.55 -3.06
CA MET A 37 0.08 5.30 -4.27
C MET A 37 -1.20 5.75 -4.95
N HIS A 38 -1.30 7.04 -5.19
CA HIS A 38 -2.47 7.72 -5.71
C HIS A 38 -2.17 8.41 -7.04
N GLU A 39 -3.17 8.46 -7.92
CA GLU A 39 -3.15 9.21 -9.18
C GLU A 39 -4.00 10.46 -9.06
N TYR A 40 -3.51 11.57 -9.58
CA TYR A 40 -4.33 12.74 -9.85
C TYR A 40 -4.93 12.64 -11.25
N VAL A 41 -6.26 12.60 -11.31
CA VAL A 41 -7.00 12.49 -12.56
C VAL A 41 -7.76 13.78 -12.83
N CYS A 42 -7.63 14.33 -14.04
CA CYS A 42 -8.38 15.50 -14.46
C CYS A 42 -9.89 15.21 -14.37
N ARG A 43 -10.65 16.04 -13.64
CA ARG A 43 -12.08 15.80 -13.47
C ARG A 43 -12.88 15.90 -14.77
N ARG A 44 -12.40 16.73 -15.71
CA ARG A 44 -13.04 17.04 -16.98
C ARG A 44 -12.81 15.96 -18.05
N CYS A 45 -11.55 15.64 -18.34
CA CYS A 45 -11.19 14.73 -19.44
C CYS A 45 -10.69 13.35 -18.99
N GLY A 46 -10.44 13.15 -17.69
CA GLY A 46 -10.00 11.85 -17.17
C GLY A 46 -8.53 11.52 -17.42
N SER A 47 -7.71 12.44 -17.93
CA SER A 47 -6.27 12.20 -18.07
C SER A 47 -5.57 12.13 -16.71
N SER A 48 -4.61 11.23 -16.58
CA SER A 48 -3.64 11.24 -15.48
C SER A 48 -2.75 12.48 -15.60
N LEU A 49 -2.70 13.27 -14.52
CA LEU A 49 -1.93 14.51 -14.44
C LEU A 49 -0.71 14.39 -13.52
N GLY A 50 -0.67 13.37 -12.67
CA GLY A 50 0.45 13.11 -11.78
C GLY A 50 0.16 11.98 -10.82
N GLN A 51 1.17 11.62 -10.02
CA GLN A 51 1.05 10.61 -8.97
C GLN A 51 1.62 11.15 -7.65
N ARG A 52 1.08 10.62 -6.55
CA ARG A 52 1.50 10.94 -5.19
C ARG A 52 1.59 9.65 -4.39
N THR A 53 2.64 9.54 -3.58
CA THR A 53 2.78 8.44 -2.62
C THR A 53 2.56 9.00 -1.23
N VAL A 54 1.64 8.40 -0.48
CA VAL A 54 1.39 8.66 0.92
C VAL A 54 2.08 7.56 1.70
N THR A 55 3.13 7.90 2.44
CA THR A 55 3.82 6.92 3.30
C THR A 55 2.95 6.64 4.51
N GLY A 56 2.44 5.41 4.61
CA GLY A 56 1.67 4.94 5.75
C GLY A 56 2.58 4.27 6.80
N PRO A 57 2.09 3.97 8.01
CA PRO A 57 2.82 3.10 8.92
C PRO A 57 3.01 1.75 8.23
N ALA A 58 4.25 1.33 8.02
CA ALA A 58 4.59 0.09 7.32
C ALA A 58 3.78 -1.08 7.89
N VAL A 59 2.93 -1.68 7.05
CA VAL A 59 2.10 -2.80 7.47
C VAL A 59 3.03 -4.01 7.54
N ARG A 60 3.53 -4.34 8.74
CA ARG A 60 4.34 -5.54 8.93
C ARG A 60 3.44 -6.76 8.62
N PRO A 61 3.75 -7.58 7.59
CA PRO A 61 2.99 -8.79 7.37
C PRO A 61 3.10 -9.66 8.63
N PRO A 62 2.02 -10.36 9.03
CA PRO A 62 2.10 -11.29 10.14
C PRO A 62 3.19 -12.32 9.82
N ALA A 63 4.14 -12.48 10.74
CA ALA A 63 5.15 -13.50 10.63
C ALA A 63 4.45 -14.85 10.55
N MET A 64 4.46 -15.46 9.37
CA MET A 64 4.02 -16.83 9.18
C MET A 64 4.98 -17.73 9.97
N ASN A 65 4.61 -17.99 11.22
CA ASN A 65 5.33 -18.90 12.11
C ASN A 65 5.29 -20.28 11.48
N GLY A 66 6.41 -20.64 10.85
CA GLY A 66 6.62 -21.95 10.25
C GLY A 66 6.39 -23.06 11.28
N ALA A 67 5.56 -24.02 10.86
CA ALA A 67 5.39 -25.38 11.33
C ALA A 67 6.28 -25.83 12.52
N GLN A 68 5.63 -26.14 13.65
CA GLN A 68 6.19 -27.04 14.67
C GLN A 68 6.31 -28.47 14.09
N PRO A 69 7.49 -29.10 14.08
CA PRO A 69 7.59 -30.53 13.88
C PRO A 69 7.25 -31.23 15.21
N THR A 70 5.97 -31.54 15.44
CA THR A 70 5.58 -32.48 16.50
C THR A 70 5.81 -33.92 16.03
N GLY A 71 7.07 -34.29 15.89
CA GLY A 71 7.50 -35.68 15.69
C GLY A 71 7.57 -36.43 17.00
N GLY A 72 6.41 -36.75 17.58
CA GLY A 72 6.30 -37.63 18.74
C GLY A 72 6.57 -39.11 18.40
N MET A 73 7.48 -39.72 19.16
CA MET A 73 7.55 -41.12 19.63
C MET A 73 6.88 -42.24 18.80
N THR A 74 7.61 -43.34 18.55
CA THR A 74 7.36 -44.70 19.09
C THR A 74 8.20 -45.77 18.37
N GLY A 75 8.86 -46.67 19.12
CA GLY A 75 9.42 -47.87 18.49
C GLY A 75 10.50 -48.64 19.26
N ARG A 76 10.18 -49.17 20.44
CA ARG A 76 10.90 -50.32 21.02
C ARG A 76 10.96 -51.47 19.99
N ARG A 77 12.13 -51.96 19.61
CA ARG A 77 12.31 -53.40 19.28
C ARG A 77 13.62 -53.94 19.86
N ARG A 78 13.43 -54.91 20.77
CA ARG A 78 14.41 -55.89 21.24
C ARG A 78 14.92 -56.72 20.05
N GLY A 79 16.20 -57.08 20.06
CA GLY A 79 16.78 -58.11 19.22
C GLY A 79 17.98 -58.74 19.91
N HIS A 80 17.78 -59.96 20.41
CA HIS A 80 18.80 -60.86 20.92
C HIS A 80 19.82 -61.24 19.83
N GLY A 81 21.07 -61.38 20.24
CA GLY A 81 22.13 -62.14 19.57
C GLY A 81 23.10 -62.59 20.64
#